data_AF-A0A7Y2SQX7-F1
#
_entry.id   AF-A0A7Y2SQX7-F1
#
_cell.length_a   1.000
_cell.length_b   1.000
_cell.length_c   1.000
_cell.angle_alpha   90.00
_cell.angle_beta   90.00
_cell.angle_gamma   90.00
#
_symmetry.space_group_name_H-M   'P 1'
#
loop_
_entity.id
_entity.type
_entity.pdbx_description
1 polymer ?
#
loop_
_entity_poly.entity_id
_entity_poly.type
_entity_poly.pdbx_seq_one_letter_code
_entity_poly.pdbx_strand_id
1 'polypeptide(L)'
;MAVDGKTLRTSAAKGWGKAAVQMVSAWASTNRRILGQEKVNPTSNEITAVPALLEKLALASCIVTVDALHCQVKTAETIVTGDADYVIAAKGNQETQYRRSNAVRCPVILSEAKNPGRDPSLRSG
;
A
#
# COMPACT_ATOMS: atom_id res chain seq x y z
N MET A 1 6.24 -6.17 -3.17
CA MET A 1 4.94 -6.52 -2.56
C MET A 1 3.85 -5.65 -3.18
N ALA A 2 2.66 -6.20 -3.39
CA ALA A 2 1.52 -5.48 -3.95
C ALA A 2 0.33 -5.54 -2.98
N VAL A 3 -0.34 -4.41 -2.78
CA VAL A 3 -1.52 -4.31 -1.92
C VAL A 3 -2.69 -3.85 -2.76
N ASP A 4 -3.78 -4.62 -2.71
CA ASP A 4 -4.96 -4.41 -3.55
C ASP A 4 -6.26 -4.72 -2.80
N GLY A 5 -7.26 -3.86 -3.04
CA GLY A 5 -8.62 -3.99 -2.51
C GLY A 5 -9.53 -4.68 -3.52
N LYS A 6 -10.25 -5.72 -3.09
CA LYS A 6 -11.24 -6.44 -3.90
C LYS A 6 -12.59 -6.49 -3.22
N THR A 7 -13.63 -6.23 -4.01
CA THR A 7 -15.02 -6.51 -3.59
C THR A 7 -15.37 -7.93 -4.03
N LEU A 8 -15.81 -8.77 -3.09
CA LEU A 8 -16.15 -10.16 -3.38
C LEU A 8 -17.46 -10.24 -4.18
N ARG A 9 -17.40 -10.89 -5.35
CA ARG A 9 -18.56 -11.08 -6.23
C ARG A 9 -19.63 -11.90 -5.51
N THR A 10 -20.90 -11.50 -5.65
CA THR A 10 -22.07 -12.18 -5.06
C THR A 10 -22.11 -12.16 -3.52
N SER A 11 -21.23 -11.41 -2.85
CA SER A 11 -21.26 -11.28 -1.38
C SER A 11 -22.36 -10.33 -0.87
N ALA A 12 -22.91 -9.48 -1.74
CA ALA A 12 -24.03 -8.61 -1.42
C ALA A 12 -25.35 -9.41 -1.48
N ALA A 13 -26.02 -9.56 -0.33
CA ALA A 13 -27.36 -10.11 -0.27
C ALA A 13 -28.36 -8.96 -0.12
N LYS A 14 -28.70 -8.31 -1.24
CA LYS A 14 -29.64 -7.16 -1.27
C LYS A 14 -30.99 -7.50 -0.64
N GLY A 15 -31.48 -8.74 -0.81
CA GLY A 15 -32.72 -9.21 -0.18
C GLY A 15 -32.65 -9.36 1.35
N TRP A 16 -31.45 -9.43 1.92
CA TRP A 16 -31.21 -9.60 3.36
C TRP A 16 -30.50 -8.39 3.99
N GLY A 17 -30.44 -7.25 3.29
CA GLY A 17 -29.82 -6.02 3.80
C GLY A 17 -28.30 -6.09 4.00
N LYS A 18 -27.59 -7.06 3.40
CA LYS A 18 -26.14 -7.21 3.57
C LYS A 18 -25.37 -6.51 2.45
N ALA A 19 -24.49 -5.59 2.84
CA ALA A 19 -23.54 -4.94 1.94
C ALA A 19 -22.49 -5.94 1.40
N ALA A 20 -21.91 -5.61 0.24
CA ALA A 20 -20.84 -6.41 -0.34
C ALA A 20 -19.62 -6.47 0.60
N VAL A 21 -18.99 -7.64 0.72
CA VAL A 21 -17.77 -7.80 1.48
C VAL A 21 -16.60 -7.27 0.66
N GLN A 22 -15.91 -6.28 1.21
CA GLN A 22 -14.65 -5.78 0.69
C GLN A 22 -13.49 -6.38 1.49
N MET A 23 -12.43 -6.76 0.79
CA MET A 23 -11.20 -7.27 1.40
C MET A 23 -10.00 -6.57 0.79
N VAL A 24 -8.99 -6.31 1.60
CA VAL A 24 -7.67 -5.86 1.17
C VAL A 24 -6.70 -7.02 1.31
N SER A 25 -5.82 -7.20 0.34
CA SER A 25 -4.83 -8.28 0.34
C SER A 25 -3.43 -7.77 0.05
N ALA A 26 -2.44 -8.34 0.75
CA ALA A 26 -1.03 -8.09 0.52
C ALA A 26 -0.39 -9.32 -0.13
N TRP A 27 0.17 -9.14 -1.33
CA TRP A 27 0.78 -10.16 -2.15
C TRP A 27 2.30 -9.97 -2.24
N ALA A 28 3.05 -11.01 -1.85
CA ALA A 28 4.48 -11.09 -2.10
C ALA A 28 4.74 -11.64 -3.50
N SER A 29 5.16 -10.75 -4.41
CA SER A 29 5.51 -11.11 -5.79
C SER A 29 6.62 -12.16 -5.86
N THR A 30 7.68 -11.98 -5.06
CA THR A 30 8.83 -12.90 -5.02
C THR A 30 8.43 -14.30 -4.58
N ASN A 31 7.60 -14.40 -3.54
CA ASN A 31 7.23 -15.69 -2.94
C ASN A 31 5.96 -16.28 -3.56
N ARG A 32 5.30 -15.55 -4.47
CA ARG A 32 4.01 -15.88 -5.09
C ARG A 32 2.95 -16.29 -4.06
N ARG A 33 2.88 -15.55 -2.96
CA ARG A 33 2.01 -15.85 -1.81
C ARG A 33 1.30 -14.61 -1.29
N ILE A 34 0.12 -14.83 -0.74
CA ILE A 34 -0.59 -13.82 0.07
C ILE A 34 0.04 -13.83 1.46
N LEU A 35 0.52 -12.66 1.90
CA LEU A 35 1.12 -12.49 3.23
C LEU A 35 0.07 -12.16 4.29
N GLY A 36 -1.00 -11.49 3.88
CA GLY A 36 -2.09 -11.12 4.77
C GLY A 36 -3.30 -10.63 3.99
N GLN A 37 -4.46 -10.71 4.62
CA GLN A 37 -5.70 -10.13 4.13
C GLN A 37 -6.47 -9.52 5.29
N GLU A 38 -7.13 -8.41 5.02
CA GLU A 38 -7.97 -7.72 5.99
C GLU A 38 -9.36 -7.50 5.40
N LYS A 39 -10.38 -7.94 6.12
CA LYS A 39 -11.77 -7.63 5.77
C LYS A 39 -12.05 -6.17 6.15
N VAL A 40 -12.57 -5.40 5.20
CA VAL A 40 -13.01 -4.03 5.47
C VAL A 40 -14.23 -4.07 6.39
N ASN A 41 -14.19 -3.30 7.47
CA ASN A 41 -15.30 -3.19 8.42
C ASN A 41 -16.52 -2.55 7.71
N PRO A 42 -17.76 -3.04 7.92
CA PRO A 42 -18.97 -2.44 7.34
C PRO A 42 -19.15 -0.94 7.58
N THR A 43 -18.58 -0.39 8.66
CA THR A 43 -18.66 1.05 8.99
C THR A 43 -17.43 1.84 8.53
N SER A 44 -16.45 1.18 7.89
CA SER A 44 -15.21 1.79 7.41
C SER A 44 -14.99 1.55 5.92
N ASN A 45 -13.93 2.15 5.37
CA ASN A 45 -13.58 2.07 3.96
C ASN A 45 -12.24 1.34 3.75
N GLU A 46 -12.03 0.79 2.55
CA GLU A 46 -10.79 0.12 2.11
C GLU A 46 -9.53 0.95 2.40
N ILE A 47 -9.67 2.26 2.27
CA ILE A 47 -8.69 3.30 2.59
C ILE A 47 -8.03 3.08 3.96
N THR A 48 -8.84 2.78 4.97
CA THR A 48 -8.36 2.61 6.36
C THR A 48 -7.86 1.20 6.64
N ALA A 49 -8.30 0.22 5.85
CA ALA A 49 -7.90 -1.17 6.01
C ALA A 49 -6.48 -1.43 5.46
N VAL A 50 -6.01 -0.64 4.49
CA VAL A 50 -4.65 -0.77 3.97
C VAL A 50 -3.57 -0.47 5.03
N PRO A 51 -3.58 0.69 5.73
CA PRO A 51 -2.63 0.94 6.81
C PRO A 51 -2.66 -0.13 7.90
N ALA A 52 -3.86 -0.56 8.32
CA ALA A 52 -4.03 -1.59 9.35
C ALA A 52 -3.44 -2.95 8.94
N LEU A 53 -3.55 -3.31 7.66
CA LEU A 53 -2.91 -4.51 7.12
C LEU A 53 -1.38 -4.38 7.09
N LEU A 54 -0.87 -3.21 6.68
CA LEU A 54 0.56 -2.93 6.59
C LEU A 54 1.25 -2.96 7.96
N GLU A 55 0.61 -2.43 9.00
CA GLU A 55 1.12 -2.46 10.39
C GLU A 55 1.30 -3.88 10.93
N LYS A 56 0.56 -4.86 10.42
CA LYS A 56 0.63 -6.27 10.84
C LYS A 56 1.69 -7.06 10.08
N LEU A 57 2.28 -6.49 9.03
CA LEU A 57 3.23 -7.17 8.15
C LEU A 57 4.66 -6.70 8.43
N ALA A 58 5.63 -7.60 8.22
CA ALA A 58 7.03 -7.22 8.19
C ALA A 58 7.32 -6.51 6.86
N LEU A 59 7.51 -5.19 6.91
CA LEU A 59 7.72 -4.36 5.72
C LEU A 59 9.20 -4.06 5.43
N ALA A 60 10.10 -4.21 6.41
CA ALA A 60 11.49 -3.78 6.29
C ALA A 60 12.16 -4.25 4.98
N SER A 61 12.83 -3.31 4.30
CA SER A 61 13.52 -3.53 3.01
C SER A 61 12.63 -4.08 1.88
N CYS A 62 11.30 -3.91 1.96
CA CYS A 62 10.38 -4.27 0.89
C CYS A 62 9.94 -3.04 0.09
N ILE A 63 9.73 -3.23 -1.22
CA ILE A 63 9.03 -2.25 -2.05
C ILE A 63 7.53 -2.58 -2.04
N VAL A 64 6.71 -1.65 -1.58
CA VAL A 64 5.25 -1.76 -1.52
C VAL A 64 4.62 -1.03 -2.69
N THR A 65 3.79 -1.72 -3.46
CA THR A 65 3.03 -1.14 -4.57
C THR A 65 1.56 -1.08 -4.18
N VAL A 66 0.92 0.06 -4.37
CA VAL A 66 -0.49 0.27 -3.99
C VAL A 66 -1.24 1.02 -5.09
N ASP A 67 -2.52 0.69 -5.27
CA ASP A 67 -3.40 1.35 -6.23
C ASP A 67 -3.60 2.85 -5.93
N ALA A 68 -3.98 3.60 -6.96
CA ALA A 68 -4.17 5.05 -6.89
C ALA A 68 -5.25 5.51 -5.91
N LEU A 69 -6.27 4.69 -5.63
CA LEU A 69 -7.27 5.02 -4.61
C LEU A 69 -6.67 5.11 -3.20
N HIS A 70 -5.54 4.45 -2.98
CA HIS A 70 -4.85 4.40 -1.69
C HIS A 70 -3.67 5.38 -1.62
N CYS A 71 -3.60 6.34 -2.55
CA CYS A 71 -2.63 7.43 -2.52
C CYS A 71 -2.95 8.42 -1.39
N GLN A 72 -2.64 8.02 -0.16
CA GLN A 72 -2.91 8.76 1.05
C GLN A 72 -1.66 8.92 1.89
N VAL A 73 -1.58 10.06 2.58
CA VAL A 73 -0.45 10.41 3.44
C VAL A 73 -0.22 9.34 4.51
N LYS A 74 -1.30 8.88 5.16
CA LYS A 74 -1.22 7.83 6.18
C LYS A 74 -0.62 6.53 5.65
N THR A 75 -1.00 6.10 4.45
CA THR A 75 -0.45 4.88 3.84
C THR A 75 1.05 5.03 3.59
N ALA A 76 1.49 6.17 3.06
CA ALA A 76 2.91 6.45 2.85
C ALA A 76 3.68 6.51 4.18
N GLU A 77 3.12 7.17 5.20
CA GLU A 77 3.70 7.22 6.55
C GLU A 77 3.86 5.83 7.17
N THR A 78 2.85 4.95 7.06
CA THR A 78 2.94 3.58 7.56
C THR A 78 4.05 2.79 6.86
N ILE A 79 4.20 2.96 5.54
CA ILE A 79 5.25 2.25 4.78
C ILE A 79 6.64 2.74 5.19
N VAL A 80 6.84 4.06 5.27
CA VAL A 80 8.13 4.65 5.67
C VAL A 80 8.47 4.29 7.12
N THR A 81 7.49 4.30 8.03
CA THR A 81 7.68 3.88 9.43
C THR A 81 8.09 2.42 9.53
N GLY A 82 7.66 1.58 8.59
CA GLY A 82 8.04 0.17 8.48
C GLY A 82 9.38 -0.09 7.79
N ASP A 83 10.21 0.94 7.53
CA ASP A 83 11.50 0.85 6.82
C ASP A 83 11.36 0.22 5.42
N ALA A 84 10.32 0.63 4.70
CA ALA A 84 9.98 0.15 3.36
C ALA A 84 9.91 1.30 2.35
N ASP A 85 10.14 0.95 1.08
CA ASP A 85 9.97 1.84 -0.06
C ASP A 85 8.57 1.67 -0.66
N TYR A 86 8.04 2.68 -1.35
CA TYR A 86 6.73 2.59 -1.99
C TYR A 86 6.67 3.12 -3.42
N VAL A 87 5.79 2.50 -4.21
CA VAL A 87 5.36 2.99 -5.52
C VAL A 87 3.84 3.09 -5.49
N ILE A 88 3.34 4.32 -5.58
CA ILE A 88 1.91 4.61 -5.54
C ILE A 88 1.53 5.31 -6.85
N ALA A 89 0.52 4.79 -7.53
CA ALA A 89 -0.04 5.47 -8.70
C ALA A 89 -0.87 6.68 -8.26
N ALA A 90 -0.82 7.80 -8.98
CA ALA A 90 -1.68 8.96 -8.70
C ALA A 90 -2.70 9.11 -9.85
N LYS A 91 -3.99 9.25 -9.51
CA LYS A 91 -5.04 9.52 -10.51
C LYS A 91 -5.11 11.02 -10.77
N GLY A 92 -4.96 11.44 -12.03
CA GLY A 92 -4.81 12.84 -12.45
C GLY A 92 -5.96 13.81 -12.14
N ASN A 93 -7.05 13.36 -11.51
CA ASN A 93 -8.20 14.19 -11.13
C ASN A 93 -8.12 14.74 -9.69
N GLN A 94 -7.01 14.52 -8.97
CA GLN A 94 -6.74 15.11 -7.66
C GLN A 94 -5.62 16.15 -7.73
N GLU A 95 -5.93 17.31 -8.29
CA GLU A 95 -5.01 18.44 -8.47
C GLU A 95 -4.41 18.92 -7.13
N THR A 96 -5.14 18.76 -6.02
CA THR A 96 -4.73 19.19 -4.67
C THR A 96 -3.80 18.20 -3.94
N GLN A 97 -3.80 16.92 -4.30
CA GLN A 97 -2.88 15.94 -3.69
C GLN A 97 -1.47 16.06 -4.27
N TYR A 98 -1.33 16.49 -5.52
CA TYR A 98 -0.06 16.70 -6.20
C TYR A 98 0.86 17.71 -5.47
N ARG A 99 0.26 18.72 -4.82
CA ARG A 99 1.00 19.83 -4.20
C ARG A 99 1.51 19.52 -2.79
N ARG A 100 0.92 18.55 -2.09
CA ARG A 100 1.25 18.21 -0.69
C ARG A 100 2.35 17.14 -0.59
N SER A 101 2.57 16.40 -1.66
CA SER A 101 3.62 15.40 -1.77
C SER A 101 5.03 16.00 -1.78
N ASN A 102 5.17 17.34 -1.89
CA ASN A 102 6.46 18.03 -1.78
C ASN A 102 7.03 18.11 -0.34
N ALA A 103 6.25 17.77 0.69
CA ALA A 103 6.77 17.61 2.06
C ALA A 103 7.36 16.20 2.30
N VAL A 104 6.96 15.22 1.49
CA VAL A 104 7.46 13.84 1.50
C VAL A 104 7.84 13.48 0.08
N ARG A 105 8.99 14.02 -0.38
CA ARG A 105 9.67 13.77 -1.67
C ARG A 105 8.86 12.92 -2.67
N CYS A 106 7.98 13.56 -3.42
CA CYS A 106 7.15 12.90 -4.43
C CYS A 106 7.07 13.75 -5.69
N PRO A 107 7.79 13.38 -6.76
CA PRO A 107 7.25 13.42 -8.10
C PRO A 107 6.58 12.07 -8.41
N VAL A 108 5.54 12.10 -9.23
CA VAL A 108 4.94 10.91 -9.81
C VAL A 108 6.02 10.13 -10.57
N ILE A 109 6.19 8.85 -10.21
CA ILE A 109 7.08 7.79 -10.71
C ILE A 109 8.45 7.61 -10.01
N LEU A 110 8.60 6.38 -9.48
CA LEU A 110 9.77 5.64 -8.96
C LEU A 110 10.49 6.27 -7.77
N SER A 111 10.18 5.80 -6.56
CA SER A 111 11.19 5.84 -5.50
C SER A 111 12.39 5.00 -5.99
N GLU A 112 13.60 5.54 -5.87
CA GLU A 112 14.82 4.75 -6.04
C GLU A 112 14.76 3.61 -5.03
N ALA A 113 14.63 2.37 -5.50
CA ALA A 113 14.90 1.20 -4.69
C ALA A 113 16.33 1.34 -4.17
N LYS A 114 16.51 1.55 -2.86
CA LYS A 114 17.85 1.56 -2.29
C LYS A 114 18.39 0.14 -2.36
N ASN A 115 19.17 -0.14 -3.40
CA ASN A 115 19.68 -1.46 -3.76
C ASN A 115 20.34 -2.12 -2.52
N PRO A 116 20.03 -3.39 -2.17
CA PRO A 116 20.59 -4.10 -1.01
C PRO A 116 22.04 -4.57 -1.25
N GLY A 117 22.92 -3.63 -1.59
CA GLY A 117 24.33 -3.91 -1.92
C GLY A 117 25.31 -2.80 -1.53
N ARG A 118 24.97 -1.92 -0.60
CA ARG A 118 25.90 -0.88 -0.13
C ARG A 118 26.26 -1.08 1.32
N ASP A 119 27.17 -2.01 1.58
CA ASP A 119 28.02 -1.93 2.75
C ASP A 119 28.96 -0.71 2.58
N PRO A 120 28.89 0.32 3.44
CA PRO A 120 29.77 1.48 3.35
C PRO A 120 31.25 1.18 3.63
N SER A 121 31.60 -0.02 4.10
CA SER A 121 32.95 -0.37 4.56
C SER A 121 33.93 -0.85 3.46
N LEU A 122 33.47 -1.10 2.23
CA LEU A 122 34.33 -1.61 1.13
C LEU A 122 34.94 -0.51 0.23
N ARG A 123 35.13 0.71 0.74
CA ARG A 123 35.90 1.77 0.06
C ARG A 123 37.21 2.08 0.78
N SER A 124 38.13 1.13 0.75
CA SER A 124 39.57 1.40 0.88
C SER A 124 40.34 0.15 0.45
N GLY A 125 41.08 0.26 -0.65
CA GLY A 125 41.91 -0.80 -1.23
C GLY A 125 42.18 -0.49 -2.69
#